data_AF-A0A1G6BBI2-F1
#
_entry.id   AF-A0A1G6BBI2-F1
#
_cell.length_a   1.000
_cell.length_b   1.000
_cell.length_c   1.000
_cell.angle_alpha   90.00
_cell.angle_beta   90.00
_cell.angle_gamma   90.00
#
_symmetry.space_group_name_H-M   'P 1'
#
loop_
_entity.id
_entity.type
_entity.pdbx_description
1 polymer ?
#
loop_
_entity_poly.entity_id
_entity_poly.type
_entity_poly.pdbx_seq_one_letter_code
_entity_poly.pdbx_strand_id
1 'polypeptide(L)'
;MENNSSLKVKIQKLGTSLSNMVMPNIGAFIAWGVLTSLFIETGWLPNEQLSTIVSPAITYLLPLLIGYTGGHMVHGQRGAVVGAIATFGAVAGASVPMFIGAMIMGPLGGWCIKKFDEKFQEKIPTGFEMLVNNFSAGLIGFALIILAFWAVGPLVSTMTEMIGNGVQAIVDAKLLPLANILVEPAKILFLNNAINHGIFTPLGAEQVAATGKSILFLIEANPGPGLGILLAYIVFGKGAAKSSAWGASIIHFLGGIHEIYFPYVMMKPLLFLAVIAGGVSGAFTNQLLGSGLTGAASPGSIIAILGMTAKGSHLAVLAGVFVGALVAFLVASVILKADKSEEDDFEASVAATQAAKAQSKGKEAPIAAGEISSDSIKQIIFACDAGMGSSAMGASILRDKVKKAGLSIPVSNKAISNLTDEPNTLIVTQQELAARASERTPSAAHVSVDNFLATPKYDEIVTLLSGDDSPKSEATSAQAVAEVDLNYIDEVVFAYGNAKGSATMGQETLKAIFKNKQIGIPVSKAANTDLGRFNSKNILIVTTIANQAQAQQFAPHAQVLIVDSLVTTPEYDKMVERMHK
;
A
#
# COMPACT_ATOMS: atom_id res chain seq x y z
N MET A 1 29.01 -17.33 -7.31
CA MET A 1 27.71 -16.66 -7.61
C MET A 1 27.15 -15.84 -6.42
N GLU A 2 27.86 -15.71 -5.28
CA GLU A 2 27.36 -15.01 -4.09
C GLU A 2 27.43 -13.46 -4.14
N ASN A 3 28.31 -12.86 -4.94
CA ASN A 3 28.48 -11.40 -4.95
C ASN A 3 27.35 -10.60 -5.61
N ASN A 4 26.59 -11.19 -6.56
CA ASN A 4 25.52 -10.50 -7.28
C ASN A 4 24.28 -10.25 -6.41
N SER A 5 24.04 -11.05 -5.36
CA SER A 5 22.91 -10.83 -4.45
C SER A 5 23.14 -9.57 -3.58
N SER A 6 24.37 -9.33 -3.13
CA SER A 6 24.68 -8.18 -2.26
C SER A 6 24.54 -6.84 -2.97
N LEU A 7 24.94 -6.75 -4.24
CA LEU A 7 24.83 -5.52 -5.04
C LEU A 7 23.38 -5.20 -5.38
N LYS A 8 22.60 -6.22 -5.79
CA LYS A 8 21.16 -6.09 -6.04
C LYS A 8 20.43 -5.58 -4.80
N VAL A 9 20.71 -6.17 -3.63
CA VAL A 9 20.10 -5.75 -2.35
C VAL A 9 20.49 -4.32 -1.97
N LYS A 10 21.74 -3.90 -2.19
CA LYS A 10 22.18 -2.52 -1.93
C LYS A 10 21.48 -1.50 -2.84
N ILE A 11 21.40 -1.78 -4.14
CA ILE A 11 20.71 -0.93 -5.12
C ILE A 11 19.22 -0.82 -4.77
N GLN A 12 18.61 -1.95 -4.41
CA GLN A 12 17.21 -1.98 -3.99
C GLN A 12 16.98 -1.17 -2.71
N LYS A 13 17.80 -1.36 -1.67
CA LYS A 13 17.73 -0.57 -0.43
C LYS A 13 17.91 0.93 -0.68
N LEU A 14 18.84 1.30 -1.57
CA LEU A 14 19.04 2.70 -1.95
C LEU A 14 17.79 3.27 -2.63
N GLY A 15 17.26 2.58 -3.64
CA GLY A 15 16.05 3.00 -4.35
C GLY A 15 14.83 3.10 -3.44
N THR A 16 14.64 2.13 -2.54
CA THR A 16 13.55 2.14 -1.54
C THR A 16 13.71 3.31 -0.58
N SER A 17 14.93 3.60 -0.10
CA SER A 17 15.20 4.75 0.76
C SER A 17 14.86 6.08 0.08
N LEU A 18 15.30 6.27 -1.17
CA LEU A 18 15.00 7.46 -1.96
C LEU A 18 13.49 7.64 -2.18
N SER A 19 12.80 6.56 -2.56
CA SER A 19 11.34 6.56 -2.74
C SER A 19 10.61 6.92 -1.44
N ASN A 20 11.05 6.40 -0.30
CA ASN A 20 10.41 6.63 1.00
C ASN A 20 10.54 8.09 1.47
N MET A 21 11.49 8.86 0.94
CA MET A 21 11.60 10.29 1.23
C MET A 21 10.61 11.13 0.39
N VAL A 22 10.20 10.66 -0.79
CA VAL A 22 9.33 11.42 -1.71
C VAL A 22 7.87 11.01 -1.59
N MET A 23 7.58 9.70 -1.46
CA MET A 23 6.22 9.17 -1.52
C MET A 23 5.27 9.73 -0.45
N PRO A 24 5.67 9.89 0.84
CA PRO A 24 4.80 10.54 1.84
C PRO A 24 4.43 11.99 1.49
N ASN A 25 5.21 12.62 0.60
CA ASN A 25 5.06 14.01 0.19
C ASN A 25 4.42 14.15 -1.20
N ILE A 26 3.98 13.06 -1.85
CA ILE A 26 3.48 13.09 -3.23
C ILE A 26 2.28 14.02 -3.42
N GLY A 27 1.44 14.17 -2.39
CA GLY A 27 0.33 15.12 -2.41
C GLY A 27 0.78 16.57 -2.65
N ALA A 28 1.95 16.97 -2.12
CA ALA A 28 2.51 18.29 -2.36
C ALA A 28 2.99 18.46 -3.81
N PHE A 29 3.58 17.41 -4.41
CA PHE A 29 3.96 17.41 -5.83
C PHE A 29 2.76 17.50 -6.76
N ILE A 30 1.66 16.81 -6.43
CA ILE A 30 0.40 16.88 -7.18
C ILE A 30 -0.18 18.30 -7.07
N ALA A 31 -0.29 18.84 -5.85
CA ALA A 31 -0.80 20.19 -5.64
C ALA A 31 0.02 21.23 -6.40
N TRP A 32 1.35 21.12 -6.36
CA TRP A 32 2.25 21.95 -7.15
C TRP A 32 2.00 21.79 -8.65
N GLY A 33 1.93 20.57 -9.18
CA GLY A 33 1.73 20.36 -10.61
C GLY A 33 0.35 20.81 -11.12
N VAL A 34 -0.67 20.82 -10.26
CA VAL A 34 -1.98 21.44 -10.55
C VAL A 34 -1.89 22.97 -10.57
N LEU A 35 -1.19 23.59 -9.61
CA LEU A 35 -0.93 25.04 -9.66
C LEU A 35 -0.20 25.40 -10.96
N THR A 36 0.81 24.61 -11.32
CA THR A 36 1.56 24.77 -12.56
C THR A 36 0.69 24.57 -13.80
N SER A 37 -0.20 23.57 -13.82
CA SER A 37 -1.07 23.32 -14.98
C SER A 37 -2.10 24.43 -15.18
N LEU A 38 -2.58 25.05 -14.11
CA LEU A 38 -3.62 26.06 -14.18
C LEU A 38 -3.04 27.46 -14.41
N PHE A 39 -2.15 27.93 -13.53
CA PHE A 39 -1.97 29.38 -13.33
C PHE A 39 -0.74 29.98 -14.00
N ILE A 40 0.23 29.19 -14.48
CA ILE A 40 1.36 29.75 -15.24
C ILE A 40 0.90 30.33 -16.58
N GLU A 41 1.75 31.10 -17.25
CA GLU A 41 1.43 31.73 -18.54
C GLU A 41 0.96 30.73 -19.61
N THR A 42 1.57 29.54 -19.65
CA THR A 42 1.22 28.45 -20.56
C THR A 42 0.10 27.55 -20.05
N GLY A 43 -0.45 27.86 -18.87
CA GLY A 43 -1.47 27.09 -18.18
C GLY A 43 -2.86 27.22 -18.79
N TRP A 44 -3.80 26.48 -18.19
CA TRP A 44 -5.20 26.46 -18.59
C TRP A 44 -5.94 27.74 -18.22
N LEU A 45 -5.63 28.32 -17.06
CA LEU A 45 -6.23 29.53 -16.50
C LEU A 45 -5.10 30.49 -16.00
N PRO A 46 -4.29 31.06 -16.91
CA PRO A 46 -3.14 31.88 -16.52
C PRO A 46 -3.53 33.01 -15.57
N ASN A 47 -2.77 33.16 -14.48
CA ASN A 47 -2.99 34.20 -13.48
C ASN A 47 -1.66 34.59 -12.85
N GLU A 48 -1.22 35.84 -13.08
CA GLU A 48 0.08 36.35 -12.61
C GLU A 48 0.23 36.31 -11.09
N GLN A 49 -0.83 36.55 -10.33
CA GLN A 49 -0.75 36.55 -8.86
C GLN A 49 -0.63 35.13 -8.32
N LEU A 50 -1.45 34.20 -8.80
CA LEU A 50 -1.42 32.80 -8.36
C LEU A 50 -0.20 32.05 -8.87
N SER A 51 0.35 32.41 -10.04
CA SER A 51 1.57 31.79 -10.57
C SER A 51 2.80 32.06 -9.68
N THR A 52 2.81 33.18 -8.93
CA THR A 52 3.89 33.49 -7.98
C THR A 52 4.09 32.44 -6.88
N ILE A 53 3.09 31.58 -6.63
CA ILE A 53 3.15 30.48 -5.64
C ILE A 53 3.97 29.29 -6.18
N VAL A 54 4.03 29.13 -7.51
CA VAL A 54 4.64 27.96 -8.16
C VAL A 54 6.13 27.88 -7.87
N SER A 55 6.86 28.99 -7.98
CA SER A 55 8.32 29.02 -7.79
C SER A 55 8.73 28.76 -6.33
N PRO A 56 8.17 29.46 -5.31
CA PRO A 56 8.49 29.14 -3.92
C PRO A 56 8.12 27.71 -3.51
N ALA A 57 7.05 27.13 -4.08
CA ALA A 57 6.66 25.76 -3.79
C ALA A 57 7.71 24.74 -4.28
N ILE A 58 8.20 24.85 -5.52
CA ILE A 58 9.24 23.94 -6.01
C ILE A 58 10.61 24.21 -5.39
N THR A 59 10.96 25.47 -5.11
CA THR A 59 12.27 25.82 -4.55
C THR A 59 12.38 25.49 -3.06
N TYR A 60 11.34 25.77 -2.26
CA TYR A 60 11.41 25.63 -0.80
C TYR A 60 10.55 24.48 -0.30
N LEU A 61 9.24 24.49 -0.58
CA LEU A 61 8.30 23.57 0.06
C LEU A 61 8.64 22.11 -0.24
N LEU A 62 8.79 21.74 -1.52
CA LEU A 62 8.99 20.34 -1.89
C LEU A 62 10.34 19.78 -1.41
N PRO A 63 11.49 20.46 -1.58
CA PRO A 63 12.75 19.99 -1.03
C PRO A 63 12.75 19.90 0.49
N LEU A 64 12.17 20.88 1.19
CA LEU A 64 12.07 20.86 2.66
C LEU A 64 11.28 19.65 3.17
N LEU A 65 10.17 19.30 2.51
CA LEU A 65 9.37 18.12 2.85
C LEU A 65 10.18 16.83 2.68
N ILE A 66 10.94 16.69 1.58
CA ILE A 66 11.84 15.55 1.38
C ILE A 66 12.90 15.50 2.50
N GLY A 67 13.56 16.62 2.78
CA GLY A 67 14.60 16.71 3.81
C GLY A 67 14.07 16.38 5.20
N TYR A 68 12.86 16.86 5.51
CA TYR A 68 12.14 16.56 6.73
C TYR A 68 11.83 15.05 6.84
N THR A 69 11.27 14.44 5.80
CA THR A 69 10.98 13.00 5.79
C THR A 69 12.25 12.16 5.87
N GLY A 70 13.30 12.54 5.14
CA GLY A 70 14.60 11.86 5.19
C GLY A 70 15.24 11.91 6.59
N GLY A 71 15.18 13.06 7.25
CA GLY A 71 15.61 13.18 8.65
C GLY A 71 14.74 12.35 9.60
N HIS A 72 13.43 12.32 9.38
CA HIS A 72 12.48 11.52 10.16
C HIS A 72 12.77 10.02 10.08
N MET A 73 13.09 9.53 8.88
CA MET A 73 13.45 8.13 8.66
C MET A 73 14.69 7.70 9.46
N VAL A 74 15.61 8.62 9.76
CA VAL A 74 16.83 8.30 10.51
C VAL A 74 16.65 8.42 12.02
N HIS A 75 15.98 9.48 12.50
CA HIS A 75 15.89 9.78 13.94
C HIS A 75 14.58 10.46 14.37
N GLY A 76 13.46 10.04 13.79
CA GLY A 76 12.12 10.50 14.17
C GLY A 76 11.96 12.01 14.11
N GLN A 77 11.17 12.58 15.01
CA GLN A 77 10.82 14.01 14.94
C GLN A 77 12.03 14.95 15.04
N ARG A 78 13.00 14.62 15.89
CA ARG A 78 14.21 15.44 16.05
C ARG A 78 15.05 15.40 14.79
N GLY A 79 15.22 14.22 14.21
CA GLY A 79 15.89 14.07 12.91
C GLY A 79 15.17 14.84 11.81
N ALA A 80 13.85 14.85 11.80
CA ALA A 80 13.04 15.56 10.81
C ALA A 80 13.31 17.09 10.82
N VAL A 81 13.31 17.69 12.01
CA VAL A 81 13.56 19.13 12.18
C VAL A 81 14.99 19.48 11.77
N VAL A 82 16.00 18.74 12.24
CA VAL A 82 17.41 19.00 11.89
C VAL A 82 17.66 18.76 10.40
N GLY A 83 17.07 17.72 9.82
CA GLY A 83 17.13 17.44 8.38
C GLY A 83 16.51 18.54 7.53
N ALA A 84 15.38 19.11 7.97
CA ALA A 84 14.76 20.26 7.30
C ALA A 84 15.65 21.52 7.37
N ILE A 85 16.25 21.82 8.54
CA ILE A 85 17.18 22.95 8.70
C ILE A 85 18.41 22.79 7.78
N ALA A 86 19.00 21.60 7.75
CA ALA A 86 20.14 21.29 6.89
C ALA A 86 19.78 21.41 5.40
N THR A 87 18.59 20.94 5.02
CA THR A 87 18.05 21.06 3.66
C THR A 87 17.81 22.50 3.26
N PHE A 88 17.29 23.33 4.17
CA PHE A 88 17.08 24.75 3.93
C PHE A 88 18.39 25.47 3.58
N GLY A 89 19.49 25.12 4.23
CA GLY A 89 20.82 25.65 3.89
C GLY A 89 21.25 25.29 2.48
N ALA A 90 21.01 24.04 2.07
CA ALA A 90 21.32 23.57 0.73
C ALA A 90 20.48 24.31 -0.34
N VAL A 91 19.18 24.50 -0.07
CA VAL A 91 18.27 25.28 -0.93
C VAL A 91 18.73 26.74 -1.05
N ALA A 92 19.06 27.38 0.06
CA ALA A 92 19.49 28.78 0.08
C ALA A 92 20.84 29.00 -0.63
N GLY A 93 21.68 27.97 -0.69
CA GLY A 93 23.00 28.00 -1.35
C GLY A 93 23.00 27.58 -2.82
N ALA A 94 21.83 27.34 -3.44
CA ALA A 94 21.71 26.86 -4.82
C ALA A 94 20.70 27.68 -5.64
N SER A 95 20.90 27.74 -6.95
CA SER A 95 19.99 28.38 -7.92
C SER A 95 18.94 27.44 -8.51
N VAL A 96 19.07 26.13 -8.25
CA VAL A 96 18.18 25.07 -8.76
C VAL A 96 17.42 24.40 -7.62
N PRO A 97 16.22 23.83 -7.87
CA PRO A 97 15.47 23.07 -6.86
C PRO A 97 16.29 21.91 -6.26
N MET A 98 16.52 21.93 -4.95
CA MET A 98 17.47 21.03 -4.27
C MET A 98 16.85 19.70 -3.84
N PHE A 99 16.20 18.97 -4.76
CA PHE A 99 15.64 17.65 -4.45
C PHE A 99 16.70 16.63 -4.04
N ILE A 100 17.77 16.49 -4.84
CA ILE A 100 18.89 15.59 -4.54
C ILE A 100 19.62 16.05 -3.28
N GLY A 101 19.81 17.37 -3.15
CA GLY A 101 20.40 17.97 -1.95
C GLY A 101 19.60 17.65 -0.68
N ALA A 102 18.27 17.71 -0.75
CA ALA A 102 17.37 17.33 0.34
C ALA A 102 17.48 15.84 0.70
N MET A 103 17.56 14.97 -0.31
CA MET A 103 17.74 13.51 -0.11
C MET A 103 19.06 13.16 0.57
N ILE A 104 20.09 14.02 0.46
CA ILE A 104 21.38 13.86 1.14
C ILE A 104 21.34 14.52 2.53
N MET A 105 20.94 15.78 2.59
CA MET A 105 21.00 16.59 3.80
C MET A 105 19.98 16.21 4.86
N GLY A 106 18.79 15.74 4.46
CA GLY A 106 17.76 15.25 5.37
C GLY A 106 18.28 14.12 6.26
N PRO A 107 18.65 12.96 5.68
CA PRO A 107 19.22 11.85 6.43
C PRO A 107 20.52 12.20 7.17
N LEU A 108 21.39 13.04 6.58
CA LEU A 108 22.61 13.50 7.25
C LEU A 108 22.28 14.29 8.53
N GLY A 109 21.31 15.20 8.48
CA GLY A 109 20.85 15.94 9.64
C GLY A 109 20.27 15.03 10.71
N GLY A 110 19.43 14.07 10.30
CA GLY A 110 18.93 13.01 11.19
C GLY A 110 20.03 12.18 11.83
N TRP A 111 21.08 11.85 11.07
CA TRP A 111 22.21 11.06 11.55
C TRP A 111 23.07 11.84 12.55
N CYS A 112 23.36 13.12 12.30
CA CYS A 112 24.13 13.96 13.21
C CYS A 112 23.45 14.10 14.57
N ILE A 113 22.13 14.36 14.60
CA ILE A 113 21.40 14.47 15.87
C ILE A 113 21.26 13.11 16.56
N LYS A 114 21.07 12.03 15.80
CA LYS A 114 21.06 10.66 16.34
C LYS A 114 22.36 10.35 17.09
N LYS A 115 23.50 10.65 16.48
CA LYS A 115 24.81 10.40 17.08
C LYS A 115 25.07 11.26 18.31
N PHE A 116 24.54 12.47 18.34
CA PHE A 116 24.58 13.30 19.54
C PHE A 116 23.74 12.66 20.67
N ASP A 117 22.50 12.28 20.38
CA ASP A 117 21.59 11.69 21.36
C ASP A 117 22.16 10.38 21.92
N GLU A 118 22.63 9.46 21.07
CA GLU A 118 23.26 8.20 21.50
C GLU A 118 24.43 8.42 22.48
N LYS A 119 25.16 9.53 22.35
CA LYS A 119 26.36 9.80 23.16
C LYS A 119 26.08 10.59 24.44
N PHE A 120 25.05 11.43 24.42
CA PHE A 120 24.80 12.42 25.47
C PHE A 120 23.49 12.23 26.22
N GLN A 121 22.48 11.54 25.66
CA GLN A 121 21.13 11.47 26.25
C GLN A 121 21.13 10.90 27.67
N GLU A 122 21.88 9.82 27.89
CA GLU A 122 21.99 9.16 29.21
C GLU A 122 22.75 9.99 30.25
N LYS A 123 23.47 11.04 29.82
CA LYS A 123 24.26 11.92 30.68
C LYS A 123 23.51 13.19 31.07
N ILE A 124 22.30 13.38 30.55
CA ILE A 124 21.51 14.58 30.83
C ILE A 124 20.79 14.40 32.17
N PRO A 125 20.96 15.33 33.12
CA PRO A 125 20.20 15.29 34.37
C PRO A 125 18.69 15.40 34.10
N THR A 126 17.90 14.68 34.89
CA THR A 126 16.44 14.73 34.83
C THR A 126 15.92 16.16 34.95
N GLY A 127 14.99 16.54 34.07
CA GLY A 127 14.45 17.91 33.99
C GLY A 127 15.19 18.85 33.04
N PHE A 128 16.43 18.54 32.64
CA PHE A 128 17.18 19.30 31.62
C PHE A 128 17.04 18.73 30.21
N GLU A 129 16.41 17.57 30.07
CA GLU A 129 16.25 16.83 28.80
C GLU A 129 15.67 17.71 27.69
N MET A 130 14.58 18.44 27.94
CA MET A 130 13.96 19.29 26.91
C MET A 130 14.89 20.43 26.48
N LEU A 131 15.62 21.02 27.43
CA LEU A 131 16.57 22.11 27.15
C LEU A 131 17.69 21.59 26.25
N VAL A 132 18.36 20.50 26.66
CA VAL A 132 19.47 19.92 25.89
C VAL A 132 18.98 19.40 24.54
N ASN A 133 17.80 18.77 24.48
CA ASN A 133 17.26 18.23 23.25
C ASN A 133 16.99 19.33 22.21
N ASN A 134 16.42 20.47 22.63
CA ASN A 134 16.13 21.59 21.74
C ASN A 134 17.39 22.36 21.36
N PHE A 135 18.29 22.66 22.31
CA PHE A 135 19.53 23.38 22.01
C PHE A 135 20.48 22.56 21.14
N SER A 136 20.60 21.26 21.35
CA SER A 136 21.42 20.39 20.50
C SER A 136 20.87 20.32 19.07
N ALA A 137 19.55 20.14 18.91
CA ALA A 137 18.93 20.16 17.59
C ALA A 137 19.15 21.52 16.89
N GLY A 138 19.00 22.63 17.63
CA GLY A 138 19.23 23.98 17.11
C GLY A 138 20.69 24.24 16.70
N LEU A 139 21.66 23.91 17.56
CA LEU A 139 23.08 24.16 17.30
C LEU A 139 23.67 23.22 16.24
N ILE A 140 23.29 21.95 16.24
CA ILE A 140 23.68 21.00 15.18
C ILE A 140 23.03 21.41 13.86
N GLY A 141 21.74 21.77 13.88
CA GLY A 141 21.04 22.35 12.74
C GLY A 141 21.75 23.59 12.21
N PHE A 142 22.17 24.51 13.09
CA PHE A 142 22.92 25.73 12.75
C PHE A 142 24.28 25.44 12.10
N ALA A 143 25.02 24.45 12.58
CA ALA A 143 26.28 24.06 11.93
C ALA A 143 26.01 23.46 10.54
N LEU A 144 24.99 22.61 10.43
CA LEU A 144 24.64 21.94 9.18
C LEU A 144 24.07 22.88 8.13
N ILE A 145 23.26 23.89 8.50
CA ILE A 145 22.73 24.87 7.54
C ILE A 145 23.86 25.70 6.90
N ILE A 146 24.87 26.09 7.67
CA ILE A 146 26.04 26.82 7.15
C ILE A 146 26.86 25.91 6.22
N LEU A 147 27.13 24.68 6.66
CA LEU A 147 27.86 23.69 5.85
C LEU A 147 27.11 23.40 4.54
N ALA A 148 25.81 23.19 4.61
CA ALA A 148 24.98 22.89 3.45
C ALA A 148 24.98 24.05 2.44
N PHE A 149 24.89 25.30 2.92
CA PHE A 149 24.93 26.48 2.06
C PHE A 149 26.25 26.60 1.30
N TRP A 150 27.39 26.45 1.98
CA TRP A 150 28.71 26.69 1.38
C TRP A 150 29.27 25.49 0.61
N ALA A 151 29.00 24.27 1.07
CA ALA A 151 29.58 23.06 0.49
C ALA A 151 28.61 22.31 -0.44
N VAL A 152 27.37 22.11 0.00
CA VAL A 152 26.43 21.20 -0.69
C VAL A 152 25.65 21.91 -1.78
N GLY A 153 25.22 23.16 -1.55
CA GLY A 153 24.53 23.99 -2.55
C GLY A 153 25.26 24.05 -3.89
N PRO A 154 26.49 24.59 -3.94
CA PRO A 154 27.25 24.71 -5.19
C PRO A 154 27.60 23.36 -5.85
N LEU A 155 27.98 22.37 -5.04
CA LEU A 155 28.35 21.05 -5.52
C LEU A 155 27.18 20.34 -6.20
N VAL A 156 26.03 20.30 -5.53
CA VAL A 156 24.83 19.62 -6.06
C VAL A 156 24.26 20.42 -7.23
N SER A 157 24.29 21.76 -7.22
CA SER A 157 23.88 22.57 -8.36
C SER A 157 24.66 22.21 -9.62
N THR A 158 26.00 22.13 -9.51
CA THR A 158 26.87 21.76 -10.64
C THR A 158 26.57 20.35 -11.14
N MET A 159 26.37 19.39 -10.22
CA MET A 159 26.00 18.02 -10.59
C MET A 159 24.63 17.94 -11.25
N THR A 160 23.66 18.71 -10.76
CA THR A 160 22.28 18.72 -11.25
C THR A 160 22.22 19.33 -12.64
N GLU A 161 22.90 20.45 -12.88
CA GLU A 161 23.05 21.02 -14.23
C GLU A 161 23.73 20.04 -15.19
N MET A 162 24.77 19.33 -14.76
CA MET A 162 25.44 18.33 -15.58
C MET A 162 24.50 17.17 -15.95
N ILE A 163 23.70 16.68 -14.99
CA ILE A 163 22.70 15.63 -15.22
C ILE A 163 21.59 16.16 -16.15
N GLY A 164 21.08 17.36 -15.91
CA GLY A 164 20.08 18.01 -16.75
C GLY A 164 20.54 18.15 -18.19
N ASN A 165 21.78 18.61 -18.40
CA ASN A 165 22.41 18.70 -19.72
C ASN A 165 22.58 17.33 -20.37
N GLY A 166 22.97 16.30 -19.60
CA GLY A 166 23.07 14.92 -20.09
C GLY A 166 21.73 14.34 -20.52
N VAL A 167 20.67 14.57 -19.73
CA VAL A 167 19.30 14.17 -20.08
C VAL A 167 18.83 14.91 -21.33
N GLN A 168 19.08 16.22 -21.41
CA GLN A 168 18.73 17.01 -22.59
C GLN A 168 19.45 16.50 -23.85
N ALA A 169 20.73 16.15 -23.77
CA ALA A 169 21.46 15.54 -24.89
C ALA A 169 20.84 14.20 -25.35
N ILE A 170 20.35 13.37 -24.43
CA ILE A 170 19.62 12.12 -24.75
C ILE A 170 18.29 12.41 -25.43
N VAL A 171 17.58 13.45 -24.97
CA VAL A 171 16.32 13.90 -25.58
C VAL A 171 16.57 14.42 -26.99
N ASP A 172 17.59 15.25 -27.18
CA ASP A 172 17.96 15.85 -28.47
C ASP A 172 18.44 14.78 -29.46
N ALA A 173 19.17 13.77 -28.97
CA ALA A 173 19.59 12.60 -29.74
C ALA A 173 18.44 11.61 -30.03
N LYS A 174 17.22 11.88 -29.53
CA LYS A 174 16.03 11.01 -29.67
C LYS A 174 16.22 9.60 -29.09
N LEU A 175 17.06 9.48 -28.06
CA LEU A 175 17.41 8.21 -27.42
C LEU A 175 16.57 7.91 -26.18
N LEU A 176 15.79 8.87 -25.69
CA LEU A 176 14.91 8.70 -24.53
C LEU A 176 14.02 7.45 -24.57
N PRO A 177 13.45 7.02 -25.72
CA PRO A 177 12.62 5.83 -25.79
C PRO A 177 13.35 4.56 -25.35
N LEU A 178 14.67 4.49 -25.54
CA LEU A 178 15.51 3.36 -25.14
C LEU A 178 15.59 3.19 -23.62
N ALA A 179 15.28 4.23 -22.83
CA ALA A 179 15.18 4.11 -21.38
C ALA A 179 14.17 3.01 -20.96
N ASN A 180 13.13 2.77 -21.77
CA ASN A 180 12.12 1.74 -21.50
C ASN A 180 12.65 0.31 -21.57
N ILE A 181 13.82 0.09 -22.19
CA ILE A 181 14.50 -1.22 -22.15
C ILE A 181 14.86 -1.58 -20.70
N LEU A 182 15.17 -0.59 -19.87
CA LEU A 182 15.49 -0.77 -18.46
C LEU A 182 14.28 -0.50 -17.56
N VAL A 183 13.50 0.54 -17.85
CA VAL A 183 12.40 0.99 -17.00
C VAL A 183 11.26 -0.02 -16.96
N GLU A 184 10.85 -0.60 -18.10
CA GLU A 184 9.71 -1.52 -18.12
C GLU A 184 9.98 -2.81 -17.33
N PRO A 185 11.14 -3.48 -17.47
CA PRO A 185 11.47 -4.61 -16.62
C PRO A 185 11.61 -4.22 -15.14
N ALA A 186 12.27 -3.11 -14.85
CA ALA A 186 12.46 -2.65 -13.48
C ALA A 186 11.14 -2.31 -12.78
N LYS A 187 10.19 -1.71 -13.50
CA LYS A 187 8.82 -1.43 -13.04
C LYS A 187 8.13 -2.71 -12.57
N ILE A 188 8.14 -3.76 -13.39
CA ILE A 188 7.54 -5.07 -13.06
C ILE A 188 8.26 -5.76 -11.90
N LEU A 189 9.56 -5.53 -11.76
CA LEU A 189 10.37 -5.95 -10.60
C LEU A 189 10.20 -5.04 -9.36
N PHE A 190 9.14 -4.23 -9.32
CA PHE A 190 8.77 -3.35 -8.21
C PHE A 190 9.79 -2.27 -7.86
N LEU A 191 10.58 -1.84 -8.85
CA LEU A 191 11.44 -0.65 -8.74
C LEU A 191 10.73 0.61 -9.27
N ASN A 192 9.43 0.52 -9.57
CA ASN A 192 8.61 1.59 -10.13
C ASN A 192 8.61 2.85 -9.26
N ASN A 193 8.44 2.72 -7.95
CA ASN A 193 8.43 3.88 -7.05
C ASN A 193 9.81 4.55 -6.93
N ALA A 194 10.88 3.75 -6.91
CA ALA A 194 12.25 4.26 -6.89
C ALA A 194 12.60 5.02 -8.16
N ILE A 195 12.20 4.49 -9.32
CA ILE A 195 12.45 5.11 -10.63
C ILE A 195 11.56 6.34 -10.82
N ASN A 196 10.25 6.22 -10.61
CA ASN A 196 9.32 7.32 -10.85
C ASN A 196 9.49 8.42 -9.80
N HIS A 197 9.24 8.13 -8.52
CA HIS A 197 9.24 9.15 -7.48
C HIS A 197 10.65 9.51 -6.99
N GLY A 198 11.60 8.57 -7.02
CA GLY A 198 12.98 8.83 -6.62
C GLY A 198 13.82 9.57 -7.68
N ILE A 199 13.57 9.34 -8.97
CA ILE A 199 14.42 9.86 -10.06
C ILE A 199 13.63 10.77 -11.01
N PHE A 200 12.60 10.27 -11.69
CA PHE A 200 11.92 11.03 -12.74
C PHE A 200 11.08 12.19 -12.21
N THR A 201 10.48 12.07 -11.02
CA THR A 201 9.63 13.12 -10.46
C THR A 201 10.43 14.39 -10.14
N PRO A 202 11.57 14.32 -9.41
CA PRO A 202 12.46 15.47 -9.22
C PRO A 202 12.97 16.09 -10.53
N LEU A 203 13.51 15.27 -11.44
CA LEU A 203 14.06 15.75 -12.71
C LEU A 203 12.98 16.36 -13.62
N GLY A 204 11.79 15.75 -13.64
CA GLY A 204 10.65 16.26 -14.40
C GLY A 204 10.13 17.58 -13.83
N ALA A 205 10.12 17.74 -12.50
CA ALA A 205 9.70 18.99 -11.86
C ALA A 205 10.66 20.14 -12.22
N GLU A 206 11.97 19.87 -12.21
CA GLU A 206 12.99 20.83 -12.65
C GLU A 206 12.82 21.20 -14.14
N GLN A 207 12.60 20.21 -15.02
CA GLN A 207 12.37 20.47 -16.43
C GLN A 207 11.08 21.26 -16.69
N VAL A 208 10.01 21.00 -15.93
CA VAL A 208 8.76 21.78 -16.00
C VAL A 208 8.99 23.22 -15.57
N ALA A 209 9.81 23.49 -14.56
CA ALA A 209 10.12 24.86 -14.16
C ALA A 209 10.79 25.65 -15.29
N ALA A 210 11.59 25.00 -16.14
CA ALA A 210 12.25 25.64 -17.27
C ALA A 210 11.39 25.71 -18.55
N THR A 211 10.59 24.68 -18.83
CA THR A 211 9.96 24.48 -20.15
C THR A 211 8.43 24.35 -20.11
N GLY A 212 7.84 24.37 -18.92
CA GLY A 212 6.39 24.23 -18.69
C GLY A 212 5.85 22.80 -18.82
N LYS A 213 6.64 21.83 -19.28
CA LYS A 213 6.25 20.42 -19.40
C LYS A 213 7.44 19.48 -19.33
N SER A 214 7.23 18.23 -18.93
CA SER A 214 8.26 17.20 -18.99
C SER A 214 7.69 15.87 -19.49
N ILE A 215 8.42 15.25 -20.42
CA ILE A 215 8.16 13.89 -20.89
C ILE A 215 8.60 12.83 -19.87
N LEU A 216 9.48 13.18 -18.92
CA LEU A 216 10.01 12.23 -17.92
C LEU A 216 8.91 11.64 -17.04
N PHE A 217 7.86 12.41 -16.76
CA PHE A 217 6.68 11.94 -16.03
C PHE A 217 5.90 10.84 -16.76
N LEU A 218 6.06 10.71 -18.08
CA LEU A 218 5.36 9.71 -18.89
C LEU A 218 6.14 8.40 -19.03
N ILE A 219 7.45 8.39 -18.75
CA ILE A 219 8.30 7.23 -19.03
C ILE A 219 7.86 6.01 -18.20
N GLU A 220 7.63 6.19 -16.90
CA GLU A 220 7.14 5.10 -16.05
C GLU A 220 5.61 5.05 -16.02
N ALA A 221 4.94 6.21 -15.96
CA ALA A 221 3.50 6.30 -15.71
C ALA A 221 2.62 5.88 -16.91
N ASN A 222 3.16 5.79 -18.14
CA ASN A 222 2.36 5.45 -19.32
C ASN A 222 1.64 4.10 -19.15
N PRO A 223 0.29 4.06 -19.11
CA PRO A 223 -0.44 2.82 -18.90
C PRO A 223 -0.57 1.97 -20.19
N GLY A 224 -0.16 2.50 -21.34
CA GLY A 224 -0.27 1.86 -22.65
C GLY A 224 0.32 0.44 -22.68
N PRO A 225 1.61 0.24 -22.34
CA PRO A 225 2.24 -1.08 -22.41
C PRO A 225 1.50 -2.15 -21.59
N GLY A 226 1.13 -1.83 -20.34
CA GLY A 226 0.36 -2.73 -19.47
C GLY A 226 -1.04 -3.01 -19.99
N LEU A 227 -1.73 -1.99 -20.52
CA LEU A 227 -3.05 -2.15 -21.14
C LEU A 227 -2.97 -3.09 -22.35
N GLY A 228 -1.94 -2.96 -23.19
CA GLY A 228 -1.73 -3.84 -24.34
C GLY A 228 -1.59 -5.31 -23.95
N ILE A 229 -0.87 -5.61 -22.87
CA ILE A 229 -0.74 -6.98 -22.32
C ILE A 229 -2.11 -7.51 -21.89
N LEU A 230 -2.84 -6.73 -21.10
CA LEU A 230 -4.14 -7.17 -20.57
C LEU A 230 -5.17 -7.38 -21.69
N LEU A 231 -5.19 -6.49 -22.70
CA LEU A 231 -6.01 -6.68 -23.90
C LEU A 231 -5.62 -7.96 -24.66
N ALA A 232 -4.33 -8.30 -24.73
CA ALA A 232 -3.89 -9.53 -25.36
C ALA A 232 -4.37 -10.77 -24.59
N TYR A 233 -4.38 -10.72 -23.25
CA TYR A 233 -4.95 -11.78 -22.41
C TYR A 233 -6.48 -11.89 -22.51
N ILE A 234 -7.20 -10.77 -22.64
CA ILE A 234 -8.66 -10.78 -22.86
C ILE A 234 -8.99 -11.55 -24.15
N VAL A 235 -8.24 -11.32 -25.22
CA VAL A 235 -8.51 -11.93 -26.53
C VAL A 235 -7.94 -13.36 -26.61
N PHE A 236 -6.65 -13.52 -26.32
CA PHE A 236 -5.86 -14.74 -26.59
C PHE A 236 -5.43 -15.52 -25.34
N GLY A 237 -5.69 -15.00 -24.14
CA GLY A 237 -5.41 -15.72 -22.90
C GLY A 237 -6.29 -16.95 -22.72
N LYS A 238 -5.93 -17.77 -21.73
CA LYS A 238 -6.66 -18.99 -21.35
C LYS A 238 -6.99 -18.96 -19.85
N GLY A 239 -7.99 -19.74 -19.45
CA GLY A 239 -8.33 -19.97 -18.03
C GLY A 239 -8.56 -18.71 -17.19
N ALA A 240 -8.09 -18.74 -15.95
CA ALA A 240 -8.25 -17.67 -14.96
C ALA A 240 -7.57 -16.35 -15.35
N ALA A 241 -6.47 -16.41 -16.11
CA ALA A 241 -5.81 -15.20 -16.59
C ALA A 241 -6.70 -14.42 -17.58
N LYS A 242 -7.43 -15.11 -18.47
CA LYS A 242 -8.37 -14.45 -19.39
C LYS A 242 -9.56 -13.84 -18.68
N SER A 243 -10.18 -14.56 -17.75
CA SER A 243 -11.38 -14.08 -17.04
C SER A 243 -11.08 -12.87 -16.15
N SER A 244 -9.89 -12.82 -15.53
CA SER A 244 -9.48 -11.71 -14.66
C SER A 244 -8.92 -10.49 -15.41
N ALA A 245 -8.41 -10.66 -16.64
CA ALA A 245 -7.76 -9.59 -17.41
C ALA A 245 -8.67 -8.38 -17.70
N TRP A 246 -9.99 -8.58 -17.83
CA TRP A 246 -10.94 -7.49 -18.04
C TRP A 246 -11.01 -6.55 -16.83
N GLY A 247 -11.24 -7.10 -15.63
CA GLY A 247 -11.25 -6.31 -14.40
C GLY A 247 -9.89 -5.65 -14.15
N ALA A 248 -8.81 -6.39 -14.38
CA ALA A 248 -7.45 -5.88 -14.29
C ALA A 248 -7.21 -4.68 -15.23
N SER A 249 -7.73 -4.69 -16.45
CA SER A 249 -7.58 -3.61 -17.44
C SER A 249 -8.20 -2.31 -16.95
N ILE A 250 -9.38 -2.39 -16.34
CA ILE A 250 -10.10 -1.23 -15.81
C ILE A 250 -9.32 -0.62 -14.64
N ILE A 251 -8.91 -1.44 -13.67
CA ILE A 251 -8.21 -0.95 -12.48
C ILE A 251 -6.82 -0.41 -12.85
N HIS A 252 -6.12 -1.06 -13.78
CA HIS A 252 -4.85 -0.58 -14.32
C HIS A 252 -5.00 0.76 -15.03
N PHE A 253 -5.89 0.84 -16.03
CA PHE A 253 -5.96 2.00 -16.92
C PHE A 253 -6.64 3.22 -16.27
N LEU A 254 -7.78 3.01 -15.60
CA LEU A 254 -8.54 4.08 -14.95
C LEU A 254 -8.11 4.31 -13.50
N GLY A 255 -7.75 3.25 -12.78
CA GLY A 255 -7.28 3.34 -11.40
C GLY A 255 -5.79 3.67 -11.27
N GLY A 256 -4.99 3.41 -12.31
CA GLY A 256 -3.56 3.73 -12.31
C GLY A 256 -2.72 2.81 -11.44
N ILE A 257 -3.22 1.61 -11.14
CA ILE A 257 -2.51 0.59 -10.35
C ILE A 257 -1.78 -0.34 -11.30
N HIS A 258 -0.54 0.03 -11.64
CA HIS A 258 0.28 -0.70 -12.62
C HIS A 258 0.66 -2.11 -12.14
N GLU A 259 0.73 -2.34 -10.83
CA GLU A 259 1.11 -3.65 -10.29
C GLU A 259 0.11 -4.76 -10.62
N ILE A 260 -1.11 -4.42 -11.06
CA ILE A 260 -2.15 -5.41 -11.39
C ILE A 260 -1.82 -6.21 -12.64
N TYR A 261 -1.07 -5.65 -13.60
CA TYR A 261 -0.69 -6.40 -14.81
C TYR A 261 0.61 -7.18 -14.65
N PHE A 262 1.37 -6.99 -13.56
CA PHE A 262 2.68 -7.63 -13.37
C PHE A 262 2.61 -9.17 -13.33
N PRO A 263 1.62 -9.82 -12.67
CA PRO A 263 1.51 -11.28 -12.68
C PRO A 263 1.43 -11.82 -14.10
N TYR A 264 0.66 -11.16 -14.97
CA TYR A 264 0.48 -11.55 -16.37
C TYR A 264 1.79 -11.57 -17.15
N VAL A 265 2.71 -10.64 -16.88
CA VAL A 265 4.03 -10.63 -17.51
C VAL A 265 4.97 -11.65 -16.87
N MET A 266 4.91 -11.81 -15.54
CA MET A 266 5.77 -12.74 -14.80
C MET A 266 5.49 -14.20 -15.12
N MET A 267 4.25 -14.55 -15.46
CA MET A 267 3.87 -15.91 -15.91
C MET A 267 4.65 -16.36 -17.14
N LYS A 268 4.92 -15.43 -18.06
CA LYS A 268 5.58 -15.72 -19.33
C LYS A 268 6.68 -14.70 -19.58
N PRO A 269 7.94 -14.98 -19.25
CA PRO A 269 9.05 -14.04 -19.36
C PRO A 269 9.23 -13.42 -20.76
N LEU A 270 8.78 -14.07 -21.83
CA LEU A 270 8.79 -13.46 -23.17
C LEU A 270 7.93 -12.20 -23.27
N LEU A 271 6.90 -12.04 -22.42
CA LEU A 271 6.07 -10.84 -22.37
C LEU A 271 6.82 -9.60 -21.88
N PHE A 272 8.02 -9.73 -21.29
CA PHE A 272 8.92 -8.58 -21.09
C PHE A 272 9.25 -7.88 -22.41
N LEU A 273 9.37 -8.63 -23.52
CA LEU A 273 9.60 -8.03 -24.84
C LEU A 273 8.41 -7.18 -25.29
N ALA A 274 7.18 -7.59 -24.96
CA ALA A 274 5.98 -6.86 -25.33
C ALA A 274 5.85 -5.54 -24.56
N VAL A 275 6.11 -5.53 -23.25
CA VAL A 275 6.11 -4.28 -22.48
C VAL A 275 7.26 -3.35 -22.86
N ILE A 276 8.46 -3.87 -23.15
CA ILE A 276 9.59 -3.06 -23.64
C ILE A 276 9.22 -2.44 -24.99
N ALA A 277 8.71 -3.23 -25.95
CA ALA A 277 8.32 -2.72 -27.26
C ALA A 277 7.20 -1.68 -27.16
N GLY A 278 6.21 -1.90 -26.29
CA GLY A 278 5.17 -0.92 -25.97
C GLY A 278 5.74 0.36 -25.36
N GLY A 279 6.62 0.25 -24.35
CA GLY A 279 7.21 1.39 -23.67
C GLY A 279 8.07 2.23 -24.62
N VAL A 280 8.94 1.58 -25.40
CA VAL A 280 9.78 2.24 -26.41
C VAL A 280 8.91 2.94 -27.46
N SER A 281 7.92 2.26 -28.03
CA SER A 281 7.08 2.85 -29.09
C SER A 281 6.20 3.99 -28.58
N GLY A 282 5.63 3.87 -27.37
CA GLY A 282 4.87 4.94 -26.73
C GLY A 282 5.72 6.16 -26.39
N ALA A 283 6.89 5.95 -25.79
CA ALA A 283 7.83 7.03 -25.47
C ALA A 283 8.39 7.71 -26.74
N PHE A 284 8.67 6.93 -27.79
CA PHE A 284 9.07 7.47 -29.09
C PHE A 284 7.98 8.35 -29.70
N THR A 285 6.73 7.91 -29.66
CA THR A 285 5.58 8.70 -30.14
C THR A 285 5.44 10.00 -29.35
N ASN A 286 5.53 9.91 -28.02
CA ASN A 286 5.47 11.06 -27.13
C ASN A 286 6.61 12.07 -27.37
N GLN A 287 7.82 11.58 -27.64
CA GLN A 287 8.97 12.41 -27.96
C GLN A 287 8.85 13.05 -29.34
N LEU A 288 8.43 12.28 -30.34
CA LEU A 288 8.24 12.75 -31.72
C LEU A 288 7.20 13.87 -31.79
N LEU A 289 6.11 13.74 -31.03
CA LEU A 289 5.02 14.71 -30.97
C LEU A 289 5.24 15.81 -29.91
N GLY A 290 6.37 15.79 -29.19
CA GLY A 290 6.71 16.81 -28.20
C GLY A 290 5.72 16.90 -27.03
N SER A 291 5.19 15.78 -26.56
CA SER A 291 4.26 15.73 -25.42
C SER A 291 4.95 15.87 -24.06
N GLY A 292 4.18 16.21 -23.02
CA GLY A 292 4.68 16.24 -21.65
C GLY A 292 3.60 16.61 -20.63
N LEU A 293 3.89 16.37 -19.36
CA LEU A 293 3.04 16.70 -18.21
C LEU A 293 3.63 17.87 -17.42
N THR A 294 2.77 18.59 -16.69
CA THR A 294 3.13 19.71 -15.80
C THR A 294 3.46 19.25 -14.38
N GLY A 295 3.33 17.96 -14.08
CA GLY A 295 3.67 17.37 -12.80
C GLY A 295 3.47 15.85 -12.79
N ALA A 296 3.78 15.24 -11.65
CA ALA A 296 3.65 13.79 -11.49
C ALA A 296 2.18 13.36 -11.52
N ALA A 297 1.87 12.35 -12.35
CA ALA A 297 0.59 11.66 -12.32
C ALA A 297 0.65 10.52 -11.29
N SER A 298 -0.05 10.67 -10.17
CA SER A 298 -0.12 9.64 -9.13
C SER A 298 -1.54 9.55 -8.56
N PRO A 299 -2.22 8.39 -8.62
CA PRO A 299 -1.81 7.15 -9.32
C PRO A 299 -1.57 7.37 -10.82
N GLY A 300 -0.83 6.46 -11.48
CA GLY A 300 -0.47 6.56 -12.91
C GLY A 300 -1.63 6.24 -13.86
N SER A 301 -2.85 6.72 -13.56
CA SER A 301 -4.04 6.47 -14.36
C SER A 301 -4.12 7.39 -15.57
N ILE A 302 -4.89 7.01 -16.59
CA ILE A 302 -5.14 7.89 -17.73
C ILE A 302 -5.82 9.19 -17.30
N ILE A 303 -6.66 9.15 -16.26
CA ILE A 303 -7.36 10.32 -15.71
C ILE A 303 -6.35 11.29 -15.10
N ALA A 304 -5.43 10.79 -14.27
CA ALA A 304 -4.38 11.61 -13.67
C ALA A 304 -3.41 12.13 -14.74
N ILE A 305 -3.02 11.30 -15.70
CA ILE A 305 -2.16 11.71 -16.82
C ILE A 305 -2.79 12.85 -17.60
N LEU A 306 -4.07 12.73 -18.00
CA LEU A 306 -4.76 13.78 -18.72
C LEU A 306 -4.92 15.05 -17.88
N GLY A 307 -5.25 14.92 -16.59
CA GLY A 307 -5.34 16.06 -15.67
C GLY A 307 -4.01 16.81 -15.50
N MET A 308 -2.89 16.10 -15.56
CA MET A 308 -1.54 16.69 -15.46
C MET A 308 -0.92 16.99 -16.82
N THR A 309 -1.62 16.76 -17.94
CA THR A 309 -1.06 16.98 -19.27
C THR A 309 -0.97 18.47 -19.56
N ALA A 310 0.18 18.91 -20.09
CA ALA A 310 0.36 20.30 -20.48
C ALA A 310 -0.62 20.69 -21.61
N LYS A 311 -1.08 21.95 -21.59
CA LYS A 311 -1.99 22.48 -22.61
C LYS A 311 -1.43 22.25 -24.02
N GLY A 312 -2.27 21.75 -24.92
CA GLY A 312 -1.88 21.39 -26.29
C GLY A 312 -1.19 20.02 -26.45
N SER A 313 -0.78 19.34 -25.37
CA SER A 313 -0.10 18.03 -25.45
C SER A 313 -1.03 16.82 -25.42
N HIS A 314 -2.34 17.01 -25.27
CA HIS A 314 -3.30 15.93 -24.94
C HIS A 314 -3.39 14.86 -26.02
N LEU A 315 -3.54 15.28 -27.28
CA LEU A 315 -3.59 14.34 -28.41
C LEU A 315 -2.27 13.59 -28.56
N ALA A 316 -1.14 14.25 -28.31
CA ALA A 316 0.18 13.64 -28.38
C ALA A 316 0.36 12.59 -27.27
N VAL A 317 -0.03 12.90 -26.03
CA VAL A 317 -0.02 11.95 -24.91
C VAL A 317 -0.92 10.74 -25.19
N LEU A 318 -2.16 10.98 -25.65
CA LEU A 318 -3.09 9.91 -26.01
C LEU A 318 -2.55 9.03 -27.14
N ALA A 319 -1.92 9.63 -28.15
CA ALA A 319 -1.26 8.89 -29.21
C ALA A 319 -0.14 8.00 -28.68
N GLY A 320 0.71 8.50 -27.77
CA GLY A 320 1.76 7.68 -27.15
C GLY A 320 1.22 6.54 -26.29
N VAL A 321 0.15 6.77 -25.53
CA VAL A 321 -0.55 5.72 -24.77
C VAL A 321 -1.13 4.67 -25.71
N PHE A 322 -1.82 5.10 -26.77
CA PHE A 322 -2.44 4.21 -27.75
C PHE A 322 -1.41 3.38 -28.52
N VAL A 323 -0.35 4.01 -29.03
CA VAL A 323 0.72 3.30 -29.75
C VAL A 323 1.41 2.30 -28.84
N GLY A 324 1.71 2.68 -27.59
CA GLY A 324 2.30 1.76 -26.62
C GLY A 324 1.40 0.56 -26.33
N ALA A 325 0.10 0.78 -26.18
CA ALA A 325 -0.88 -0.30 -26.02
C ALA A 325 -0.98 -1.20 -27.26
N LEU A 326 -1.05 -0.60 -28.45
CA LEU A 326 -1.16 -1.33 -29.70
C LEU A 326 0.07 -2.22 -29.95
N VAL A 327 1.28 -1.67 -29.79
CA VAL A 327 2.51 -2.43 -30.01
C VAL A 327 2.66 -3.55 -28.96
N ALA A 328 2.43 -3.25 -27.68
CA ALA A 328 2.46 -4.28 -26.64
C ALA A 328 1.42 -5.38 -26.91
N PHE A 329 0.19 -5.01 -27.31
CA PHE A 329 -0.85 -5.95 -27.69
C PHE A 329 -0.42 -6.85 -28.84
N LEU A 330 0.14 -6.29 -29.92
CA LEU A 330 0.55 -7.06 -31.10
C LEU A 330 1.66 -8.07 -30.75
N VAL A 331 2.70 -7.64 -30.02
CA VAL A 331 3.80 -8.52 -29.61
C VAL A 331 3.30 -9.60 -28.64
N ALA A 332 2.51 -9.21 -27.64
CA ALA A 332 1.92 -10.16 -26.69
C ALA A 332 0.99 -11.16 -27.37
N SER A 333 0.21 -10.73 -28.36
CA SER A 333 -0.69 -11.60 -29.13
C SER A 333 0.07 -12.69 -29.88
N VAL A 334 1.23 -12.37 -30.46
CA VAL A 334 2.10 -13.36 -31.10
C VAL A 334 2.62 -14.36 -30.08
N ILE A 335 3.11 -13.88 -28.93
CA ILE A 335 3.65 -14.72 -27.86
C ILE A 335 2.56 -15.67 -27.30
N LEU A 336 1.38 -15.15 -26.98
CA LEU A 336 0.27 -15.93 -26.41
C LEU A 336 -0.33 -16.93 -27.42
N LYS A 337 -0.38 -16.59 -28.71
CA LYS A 337 -0.84 -17.54 -29.74
C LYS A 337 0.17 -18.64 -30.03
N ALA A 338 1.47 -18.34 -29.95
CA ALA A 338 2.53 -19.33 -30.15
C ALA A 338 2.61 -20.32 -28.97
N ASP A 339 1.96 -20.01 -27.87
CA ASP A 339 2.03 -20.77 -26.65
C ASP A 339 1.07 -21.97 -26.60
N LYS A 340 1.68 -23.15 -26.42
CA LYS A 340 1.00 -24.45 -26.42
C LYS A 340 0.85 -25.04 -25.02
N SER A 341 1.21 -24.32 -23.95
CA SER A 341 0.92 -24.81 -22.59
C SER A 341 -0.59 -24.88 -22.34
N GLU A 342 -1.01 -25.94 -21.65
CA GLU A 342 -2.42 -26.30 -21.40
C GLU A 342 -3.03 -25.51 -20.24
N GLU A 343 -2.24 -25.16 -19.21
CA GLU A 343 -2.70 -24.33 -18.10
C GLU A 343 -1.63 -23.35 -17.64
N ASP A 344 -2.07 -22.11 -17.47
CA ASP A 344 -1.31 -21.01 -16.91
C ASP A 344 -1.53 -21.01 -15.38
N ASP A 345 -0.48 -21.26 -14.59
CA ASP A 345 -0.54 -21.17 -13.11
C ASP A 345 -0.57 -19.69 -12.68
N PHE A 346 -1.73 -19.08 -12.93
CA PHE A 346 -2.01 -17.69 -12.64
C PHE A 346 -1.96 -17.42 -11.12
N GLU A 347 -2.48 -18.34 -10.31
CA GLU A 347 -2.52 -18.20 -8.86
C GLU A 347 -1.11 -18.19 -8.25
N ALA A 348 -0.22 -19.10 -8.65
CA ALA A 348 1.16 -19.08 -8.18
C ALA A 348 1.89 -17.81 -8.62
N SER A 349 1.60 -17.31 -9.81
CA SER A 349 2.21 -16.07 -10.31
C SER A 349 1.73 -14.84 -9.53
N VAL A 350 0.44 -14.77 -9.20
CA VAL A 350 -0.11 -13.73 -8.31
C VAL A 350 0.58 -13.80 -6.94
N ALA A 351 0.73 -14.99 -6.35
CA ALA A 351 1.41 -15.18 -5.08
C ALA A 351 2.88 -14.75 -5.13
N ALA A 352 3.62 -15.15 -6.17
CA ALA A 352 5.02 -14.76 -6.37
C ALA A 352 5.19 -13.24 -6.56
N THR A 353 4.29 -12.61 -7.32
CA THR A 353 4.25 -11.15 -7.51
C THR A 353 3.98 -10.43 -6.19
N GLN A 354 3.04 -10.93 -5.36
CA GLN A 354 2.79 -10.37 -4.04
C GLN A 354 3.98 -10.50 -3.08
N ALA A 355 4.66 -11.66 -3.08
CA ALA A 355 5.87 -11.88 -2.29
C ALA A 355 7.02 -10.95 -2.72
N ALA A 356 7.25 -10.79 -4.02
CA ALA A 356 8.25 -9.87 -4.56
C ALA A 356 7.94 -8.40 -4.24
N LYS A 357 6.65 -8.02 -4.24
CA LYS A 357 6.18 -6.68 -3.82
C LYS A 357 6.44 -6.42 -2.34
N ALA A 358 6.27 -7.43 -1.49
CA ALA A 358 6.58 -7.30 -0.07
C ALA A 358 8.08 -7.07 0.12
N GLN A 359 8.91 -7.92 -0.51
CA GLN A 359 10.36 -7.82 -0.45
C GLN A 359 10.90 -6.47 -0.92
N SER A 360 10.37 -5.90 -2.00
CA SER A 360 10.81 -4.60 -2.54
C SER A 360 10.49 -3.41 -1.65
N LYS A 361 9.47 -3.52 -0.82
CA LYS A 361 9.13 -2.53 0.22
C LYS A 361 9.98 -2.66 1.48
N GLY A 362 11.03 -3.50 1.46
CA GLY A 362 11.86 -3.79 2.64
C GLY A 362 11.13 -4.64 3.68
N LYS A 363 9.95 -5.19 3.34
CA LYS A 363 9.26 -6.16 4.17
C LYS A 363 9.84 -7.52 3.82
N GLU A 364 10.63 -8.09 4.73
CA GLU A 364 10.96 -9.51 4.62
C GLU A 364 9.66 -10.32 4.56
N ALA A 365 9.71 -11.47 3.86
CA ALA A 365 8.62 -12.43 3.86
C ALA A 365 8.15 -12.69 5.31
N PRO A 366 6.88 -13.05 5.55
CA PRO A 366 6.48 -13.49 6.88
C PRO A 366 7.46 -14.57 7.29
N ILE A 367 8.22 -14.30 8.36
CA ILE A 367 8.98 -15.34 9.03
C ILE A 367 7.94 -16.39 9.35
N ALA A 368 8.11 -17.60 8.81
CA ALA A 368 7.29 -18.74 9.16
C ALA A 368 7.17 -18.74 10.68
N ALA A 369 5.94 -18.71 11.18
CA ALA A 369 5.67 -18.66 12.61
C ALA A 369 6.55 -19.71 13.29
N GLY A 370 7.59 -19.24 13.98
CA GLY A 370 8.36 -20.11 14.87
C GLY A 370 7.36 -20.64 15.87
N GLU A 371 7.32 -21.96 16.04
CA GLU A 371 6.49 -22.63 17.03
C GLU A 371 6.62 -21.90 18.37
N ILE A 372 5.53 -21.28 18.80
CA ILE A 372 5.45 -20.53 20.05
C ILE A 372 5.46 -21.59 21.16
N SER A 373 6.58 -21.68 21.90
CA SER A 373 6.58 -22.30 23.22
C SER A 373 5.87 -21.35 24.19
N SER A 374 4.67 -21.75 24.61
CA SER A 374 3.78 -21.08 25.57
C SER A 374 4.45 -20.74 26.91
N ASP A 375 5.52 -21.45 27.27
CA ASP A 375 6.17 -21.36 28.59
C ASP A 375 7.09 -20.14 28.76
N SER A 376 7.23 -19.30 27.72
CA SER A 376 8.25 -18.24 27.67
C SER A 376 7.71 -16.81 27.78
N ILE A 377 6.40 -16.56 27.63
CA ILE A 377 5.86 -15.18 27.54
C ILE A 377 5.81 -14.48 28.91
N LYS A 378 6.53 -13.36 29.03
CA LYS A 378 6.66 -12.56 30.27
C LYS A 378 5.79 -11.31 30.31
N GLN A 379 5.31 -10.82 29.17
CA GLN A 379 4.44 -9.65 29.10
C GLN A 379 3.61 -9.64 27.82
N ILE A 380 2.47 -8.94 27.85
CA ILE A 380 1.58 -8.74 26.70
C ILE A 380 1.41 -7.24 26.45
N ILE A 381 1.61 -6.81 25.20
CA ILE A 381 1.48 -5.40 24.79
C ILE A 381 0.48 -5.29 23.64
N PHE A 382 -0.57 -4.51 23.85
CA PHE A 382 -1.49 -4.11 22.80
C PHE A 382 -0.92 -2.92 22.03
N ALA A 383 -0.71 -3.07 20.73
CA ALA A 383 -0.17 -2.01 19.90
C ALA A 383 -1.18 -1.50 18.86
N CYS A 384 -1.36 -0.17 18.84
CA CYS A 384 -2.11 0.52 17.79
C CYS A 384 -1.34 1.76 17.32
N ASP A 385 -1.83 2.46 16.30
CA ASP A 385 -1.09 3.57 15.68
C ASP A 385 -0.77 4.71 16.66
N ALA A 386 -1.73 5.14 17.49
CA ALA A 386 -1.57 6.24 18.44
C ALA A 386 -1.29 5.80 19.90
N GLY A 387 -1.40 4.52 20.23
CA GLY A 387 -1.24 4.00 21.60
C GLY A 387 -2.35 4.33 22.58
N MET A 388 -3.41 5.02 22.15
CA MET A 388 -4.58 5.38 22.98
C MET A 388 -5.89 5.05 22.23
N GLY A 389 -6.93 4.63 22.95
CA GLY A 389 -8.23 4.27 22.38
C GLY A 389 -8.57 2.78 22.50
N SER A 390 -8.96 2.14 21.40
CA SER A 390 -9.45 0.75 21.35
C SER A 390 -8.45 -0.29 21.87
N SER A 391 -7.15 -0.08 21.69
CA SER A 391 -6.07 -0.92 22.24
C SER A 391 -5.99 -0.88 23.77
N ALA A 392 -6.31 0.26 24.39
CA ALA A 392 -6.35 0.39 25.85
C ALA A 392 -7.54 -0.37 26.45
N MET A 393 -8.66 -0.41 25.72
CA MET A 393 -9.83 -1.18 26.10
C MET A 393 -9.58 -2.68 25.93
N GLY A 394 -8.99 -3.11 24.81
CA GLY A 394 -8.57 -4.51 24.59
C GLY A 394 -7.56 -5.01 25.63
N ALA A 395 -6.55 -4.19 25.96
CA ALA A 395 -5.60 -4.49 27.03
C ALA A 395 -6.28 -4.66 28.39
N SER A 396 -7.33 -3.89 28.68
CA SER A 396 -8.07 -4.00 29.94
C SER A 396 -8.92 -5.26 29.99
N ILE A 397 -9.59 -5.62 28.89
CA ILE A 397 -10.37 -6.86 28.78
C ILE A 397 -9.47 -8.09 28.95
N LEU A 398 -8.32 -8.13 28.25
CA LEU A 398 -7.40 -9.26 28.37
C LEU A 398 -6.76 -9.31 29.77
N ARG A 399 -6.41 -8.16 30.37
CA ARG A 399 -5.90 -8.10 31.74
C ARG A 399 -6.86 -8.74 32.75
N ASP A 400 -8.16 -8.48 32.61
CA ASP A 400 -9.19 -9.08 33.46
C ASP A 400 -9.31 -10.60 33.23
N LYS A 401 -9.20 -11.07 31.98
CA LYS A 401 -9.23 -12.51 31.65
C LYS A 401 -7.98 -13.25 32.16
N VAL A 402 -6.79 -12.70 31.95
CA VAL A 402 -5.50 -13.22 32.46
C VAL A 402 -5.54 -13.33 33.99
N LYS A 403 -6.06 -12.29 34.68
CA LYS A 403 -6.22 -12.30 36.14
C LYS A 403 -7.24 -13.36 36.62
N LYS A 404 -8.37 -13.52 35.91
CA LYS A 404 -9.38 -14.56 36.22
C LYS A 404 -8.85 -15.98 36.00
N ALA A 405 -7.95 -16.17 35.03
CA ALA A 405 -7.27 -17.44 34.77
C ALA A 405 -6.08 -17.71 35.71
N GLY A 406 -5.82 -16.84 36.70
CA GLY A 406 -4.75 -17.04 37.68
C GLY A 406 -3.34 -16.76 37.15
N LEU A 407 -3.20 -16.18 35.96
CA LEU A 407 -1.91 -15.86 35.34
C LEU A 407 -1.39 -14.50 35.84
N SER A 408 -0.11 -14.42 36.20
CA SER A 408 0.55 -13.19 36.68
C SER A 408 1.31 -12.44 35.57
N ILE A 409 0.77 -12.42 34.36
CA ILE A 409 1.41 -11.79 33.19
C ILE A 409 0.96 -10.32 33.06
N PRO A 410 1.88 -9.34 33.05
CA PRO A 410 1.54 -7.93 32.87
C PRO A 410 0.99 -7.67 31.45
N VAL A 411 -0.16 -6.99 31.40
CA VAL A 411 -0.82 -6.57 30.15
C VAL A 411 -0.84 -5.05 30.05
N SER A 412 -0.22 -4.49 29.01
CA SER A 412 -0.11 -3.04 28.76
C SER A 412 -0.54 -2.67 27.34
N ASN A 413 -0.56 -1.37 27.02
CA ASN A 413 -0.74 -0.86 25.67
C ASN A 413 0.38 0.12 25.32
N LYS A 414 0.75 0.21 24.04
CA LYS A 414 1.73 1.17 23.50
C LYS A 414 1.34 1.59 22.08
N ALA A 415 1.83 2.74 21.63
CA ALA A 415 1.82 3.08 20.21
C ALA A 415 2.83 2.19 19.46
N ILE A 416 2.54 1.80 18.22
CA ILE A 416 3.47 0.99 17.40
C ILE A 416 4.81 1.72 17.22
N SER A 417 4.80 3.05 17.15
CA SER A 417 6.00 3.89 17.11
C SER A 417 6.89 3.77 18.35
N ASN A 418 6.31 3.36 19.49
CA ASN A 418 6.95 3.31 20.80
C ASN A 418 7.21 1.86 21.25
N LEU A 419 7.03 0.88 20.37
CA LEU A 419 7.40 -0.50 20.63
C LEU A 419 8.94 -0.63 20.65
N THR A 420 9.41 -1.40 21.62
CA THR A 420 10.80 -1.82 21.81
C THR A 420 10.89 -3.31 21.56
N ASP A 421 11.90 -3.78 20.82
CA ASP A 421 12.09 -5.20 20.56
C ASP A 421 12.56 -5.90 21.83
N GLU A 422 11.63 -6.55 22.52
CA GLU A 422 11.86 -7.25 23.78
C GLU A 422 11.52 -8.73 23.59
N PRO A 423 12.48 -9.65 23.81
CA PRO A 423 12.21 -11.08 23.72
C PRO A 423 11.18 -11.50 24.77
N ASN A 424 10.48 -12.61 24.54
CA ASN A 424 9.46 -13.14 25.45
C ASN A 424 8.24 -12.22 25.67
N THR A 425 7.93 -11.39 24.66
CA THR A 425 6.78 -10.47 24.67
C THR A 425 5.75 -10.92 23.66
N LEU A 426 4.46 -10.86 24.01
CA LEU A 426 3.36 -11.06 23.08
C LEU A 426 2.78 -9.71 22.64
N ILE A 427 2.83 -9.41 21.34
CA ILE A 427 2.27 -8.19 20.75
C ILE A 427 0.92 -8.50 20.13
N VAL A 428 -0.11 -7.77 20.56
CA VAL A 428 -1.48 -7.88 20.03
C VAL A 428 -1.83 -6.65 19.22
N THR A 429 -2.16 -6.81 17.95
CA THR A 429 -2.43 -5.71 17.01
C THR A 429 -3.67 -5.96 16.15
N GLN A 430 -4.17 -4.94 15.47
CA GLN A 430 -5.14 -5.13 14.39
C GLN A 430 -4.46 -5.71 13.14
N GLN A 431 -5.22 -6.45 12.31
CA GLN A 431 -4.68 -7.11 11.11
C GLN A 431 -3.93 -6.15 10.17
N GLU A 432 -4.46 -4.94 9.98
CA GLU A 432 -3.86 -3.89 9.15
C GLU A 432 -2.52 -3.38 9.69
N LEU A 433 -2.29 -3.54 11.00
CA LEU A 433 -1.12 -3.04 11.72
C LEU A 433 -0.10 -4.11 12.09
N ALA A 434 -0.46 -5.40 11.95
CA ALA A 434 0.36 -6.54 12.34
C ALA A 434 1.76 -6.51 11.70
N ALA A 435 1.82 -6.28 10.38
CA ALA A 435 3.09 -6.22 9.65
C ALA A 435 4.03 -5.13 10.20
N ARG A 436 3.48 -3.97 10.60
CA ARG A 436 4.26 -2.83 11.11
C ARG A 436 4.75 -3.09 12.55
N ALA A 437 3.99 -3.81 13.35
CA ALA A 437 4.40 -4.21 14.70
C ALA A 437 5.47 -5.31 14.67
N SER A 438 5.34 -6.29 13.77
CA SER A 438 6.33 -7.36 13.58
C SER A 438 7.68 -6.82 13.11
N GLU A 439 7.69 -5.81 12.23
CA GLU A 439 8.93 -5.15 11.80
C GLU A 439 9.67 -4.46 12.96
N ARG A 440 8.92 -3.91 13.93
CA ARG A 440 9.48 -3.20 15.09
C ARG A 440 9.93 -4.11 16.21
N THR A 441 9.33 -5.30 16.31
CA THR A 441 9.55 -6.25 17.41
C THR A 441 9.71 -7.68 16.86
N PRO A 442 10.77 -7.94 16.07
CA PRO A 442 10.98 -9.23 15.42
C PRO A 442 11.24 -10.36 16.42
N SER A 443 11.68 -10.06 17.63
CA SER A 443 11.95 -11.04 18.69
C SER A 443 10.70 -11.38 19.53
N ALA A 444 9.59 -10.68 19.31
CA ALA A 444 8.34 -10.87 20.04
C ALA A 444 7.39 -11.83 19.29
N ALA A 445 6.49 -12.49 20.03
CA ALA A 445 5.38 -13.23 19.45
C ALA A 445 4.29 -12.25 19.01
N HIS A 446 3.60 -12.53 17.89
CA HIS A 446 2.60 -11.62 17.32
C HIS A 446 1.26 -12.31 17.14
N VAL A 447 0.19 -11.64 17.59
CA VAL A 447 -1.19 -12.05 17.34
C VAL A 447 -1.97 -10.87 16.77
N SER A 448 -2.67 -11.12 15.67
CA SER A 448 -3.58 -10.15 15.06
C SER A 448 -5.04 -10.44 15.42
N VAL A 449 -5.79 -9.38 15.70
CA VAL A 449 -7.23 -9.41 16.00
C VAL A 449 -7.99 -8.46 15.06
N ASP A 450 -9.25 -8.77 14.77
CA ASP A 450 -10.05 -7.92 13.86
C ASP A 450 -10.55 -6.65 14.59
N ASN A 451 -10.89 -6.78 15.87
CA ASN A 451 -11.31 -5.66 16.72
C ASN A 451 -10.87 -5.89 18.17
N PHE A 452 -10.41 -4.82 18.84
CA PHE A 452 -9.94 -4.89 20.22
C PHE A 452 -11.05 -5.07 21.26
N LEU A 453 -12.32 -4.81 20.91
CA LEU A 453 -13.43 -4.75 21.86
C LEU A 453 -14.09 -6.10 22.15
N ALA A 454 -14.09 -7.02 21.18
CA ALA A 454 -14.66 -8.35 21.34
C ALA A 454 -14.08 -9.30 20.28
N THR A 455 -13.24 -10.24 20.71
CA THR A 455 -12.71 -11.29 19.84
C THR A 455 -12.57 -12.60 20.64
N PRO A 456 -12.96 -13.75 20.08
CA PRO A 456 -12.73 -15.07 20.71
C PRO A 456 -11.23 -15.36 20.90
N LYS A 457 -10.36 -14.69 20.13
CA LYS A 457 -8.90 -14.83 20.23
C LYS A 457 -8.33 -14.50 21.61
N TYR A 458 -9.01 -13.70 22.45
CA TYR A 458 -8.53 -13.44 23.80
C TYR A 458 -8.63 -14.66 24.71
N ASP A 459 -9.65 -15.50 24.50
CA ASP A 459 -9.80 -16.74 25.24
C ASP A 459 -8.76 -17.76 24.76
N GLU A 460 -8.50 -17.83 23.45
CA GLU A 460 -7.41 -18.64 22.88
C GLU A 460 -6.03 -18.25 23.42
N ILE A 461 -5.73 -16.94 23.53
CA ILE A 461 -4.48 -16.44 24.12
C ILE A 461 -4.36 -16.89 25.57
N VAL A 462 -5.43 -16.82 26.35
CA VAL A 462 -5.40 -17.20 27.78
C VAL A 462 -5.23 -18.72 27.92
N THR A 463 -5.95 -19.52 27.14
CA THR A 463 -5.80 -20.99 27.14
C THR A 463 -4.38 -21.41 26.75
N LEU A 464 -3.81 -20.77 25.71
CA LEU A 464 -2.44 -21.03 25.28
C LEU A 464 -1.41 -20.70 26.38
N LEU A 465 -1.64 -19.63 27.15
CA LEU A 465 -0.74 -19.19 28.21
C LEU A 465 -0.91 -19.93 29.54
N SER A 466 -2.05 -20.60 29.76
CA SER A 466 -2.34 -21.36 30.98
C SER A 466 -1.78 -22.78 30.99
N GLY A 467 -1.23 -23.28 29.88
CA GLY A 467 -0.56 -24.58 29.82
C GLY A 467 -1.47 -25.79 30.09
N ASP A 468 -2.79 -25.63 29.95
CA ASP A 468 -3.76 -26.70 30.20
C ASP A 468 -3.79 -27.67 29.01
N ASP A 469 -3.14 -28.82 29.17
CA ASP A 469 -3.07 -29.91 28.20
C ASP A 469 -4.18 -30.96 28.51
N SER A 470 -5.44 -30.55 28.40
CA SER A 470 -6.61 -31.42 28.67
C SER A 470 -7.85 -31.02 27.89
N PRO A 471 -8.57 -32.01 27.33
CA PRO A 471 -8.12 -32.78 26.17
C PRO A 471 -7.94 -31.84 24.96
N LYS A 472 -7.40 -32.36 23.85
CA LYS A 472 -7.74 -31.82 22.53
C LYS A 472 -9.26 -31.57 22.54
N SER A 473 -9.68 -30.30 22.61
CA SER A 473 -10.86 -29.93 21.87
C SER A 473 -10.45 -30.31 20.46
N GLU A 474 -11.01 -31.42 19.99
CA GLU A 474 -10.88 -31.81 18.61
C GLU A 474 -10.97 -30.53 17.79
N ALA A 475 -10.17 -30.47 16.74
CA ALA A 475 -10.62 -29.79 15.58
C ALA A 475 -12.02 -30.34 15.23
N THR A 476 -13.06 -29.76 15.82
CA THR A 476 -14.17 -29.26 15.06
C THR A 476 -13.50 -28.17 14.20
N SER A 477 -12.74 -28.50 13.15
CA SER A 477 -13.35 -28.77 11.85
C SER A 477 -14.67 -28.06 11.86
N ALA A 478 -14.66 -26.82 11.35
CA ALA A 478 -15.82 -25.99 11.07
C ALA A 478 -17.03 -26.89 11.16
N GLN A 479 -17.75 -26.84 12.31
CA GLN A 479 -18.83 -27.78 12.62
C GLN A 479 -19.53 -27.95 11.31
N ALA A 480 -19.39 -29.15 10.72
CA ALA A 480 -19.83 -29.43 9.36
C ALA A 480 -21.15 -28.71 9.25
N VAL A 481 -21.23 -27.66 8.41
CA VAL A 481 -22.42 -26.81 8.22
C VAL A 481 -23.55 -27.76 8.45
N ALA A 482 -24.24 -27.71 9.60
CA ALA A 482 -25.11 -28.81 10.02
C ALA A 482 -26.05 -28.97 8.84
N GLU A 483 -25.86 -30.04 8.05
CA GLU A 483 -26.01 -29.97 6.59
C GLU A 483 -27.33 -29.31 6.30
N VAL A 484 -27.30 -28.00 6.00
CA VAL A 484 -28.54 -27.22 6.01
C VAL A 484 -29.39 -27.93 4.99
N ASP A 485 -30.51 -28.47 5.45
CA ASP A 485 -31.41 -29.23 4.61
C ASP A 485 -32.18 -28.19 3.81
N LEU A 486 -31.54 -27.77 2.72
CA LEU A 486 -32.00 -26.74 1.81
C LEU A 486 -33.20 -27.21 0.99
N ASN A 487 -33.54 -28.51 1.06
CA ASN A 487 -34.64 -29.12 0.33
C ASN A 487 -35.99 -28.95 1.05
N TYR A 488 -35.98 -28.51 2.31
CA TYR A 488 -37.17 -28.26 3.13
C TYR A 488 -37.09 -26.94 3.90
N ILE A 489 -36.94 -25.82 3.19
CA ILE A 489 -36.97 -24.46 3.77
C ILE A 489 -38.19 -23.69 3.29
N ASP A 490 -39.02 -23.26 4.24
CA ASP A 490 -40.21 -22.44 3.98
C ASP A 490 -39.92 -20.94 4.07
N GLU A 491 -38.88 -20.52 4.80
CA GLU A 491 -38.49 -19.11 4.91
C GLU A 491 -37.03 -18.94 5.34
N VAL A 492 -36.37 -17.91 4.81
CA VAL A 492 -35.04 -17.46 5.25
C VAL A 492 -35.17 -16.18 6.06
N VAL A 493 -34.67 -16.19 7.30
CA VAL A 493 -34.81 -15.09 8.26
C VAL A 493 -33.44 -14.55 8.66
N PHE A 494 -33.19 -13.27 8.38
CA PHE A 494 -31.99 -12.58 8.84
C PHE A 494 -32.14 -12.15 10.30
N ALA A 495 -31.44 -12.83 11.20
CA ALA A 495 -31.39 -12.49 12.61
C ALA A 495 -30.47 -11.28 12.85
N TYR A 496 -30.96 -10.29 13.61
CA TYR A 496 -30.15 -9.15 14.00
C TYR A 496 -30.28 -8.80 15.50
N GLY A 497 -29.13 -8.57 16.13
CA GLY A 497 -29.04 -7.83 17.39
C GLY A 497 -29.02 -6.32 17.12
N ASN A 498 -27.88 -5.66 17.36
CA ASN A 498 -27.74 -4.22 17.07
C ASN A 498 -27.52 -3.90 15.58
N ALA A 499 -27.31 -4.93 14.74
CA ALA A 499 -26.92 -4.80 13.32
C ALA A 499 -28.11 -4.81 12.34
N LYS A 500 -29.19 -4.07 12.65
CA LYS A 500 -30.42 -4.03 11.82
C LYS A 500 -30.16 -3.57 10.37
N GLY A 501 -29.22 -2.64 10.18
CA GLY A 501 -28.84 -2.15 8.85
C GLY A 501 -28.25 -3.26 7.96
N SER A 502 -27.31 -4.03 8.50
CA SER A 502 -26.66 -5.13 7.78
C SER A 502 -27.64 -6.25 7.42
N ALA A 503 -28.56 -6.60 8.33
CA ALA A 503 -29.63 -7.55 8.05
C ALA A 503 -30.61 -7.05 6.97
N THR A 504 -30.84 -5.74 6.91
CA THR A 504 -31.68 -5.14 5.86
C THR A 504 -31.02 -5.25 4.49
N MET A 505 -29.73 -4.95 4.39
CA MET A 505 -29.00 -5.08 3.13
C MET A 505 -28.89 -6.55 2.70
N GLY A 506 -28.58 -7.46 3.63
CA GLY A 506 -28.53 -8.90 3.37
C GLY A 506 -29.84 -9.49 2.86
N GLN A 507 -30.95 -9.11 3.49
CA GLN A 507 -32.29 -9.47 3.07
C GLN A 507 -32.54 -9.06 1.61
N GLU A 508 -32.20 -7.82 1.23
CA GLU A 508 -32.41 -7.34 -0.14
C GLU A 508 -31.47 -8.00 -1.14
N THR A 509 -30.21 -8.24 -0.77
CA THR A 509 -29.24 -9.01 -1.58
C THR A 509 -29.77 -10.40 -1.88
N LEU A 510 -30.22 -11.14 -0.86
CA LEU A 510 -30.70 -12.51 -1.06
C LEU A 510 -32.02 -12.55 -1.83
N LYS A 511 -32.94 -11.60 -1.60
CA LYS A 511 -34.15 -11.44 -2.43
C LYS A 511 -33.81 -11.23 -3.90
N ALA A 512 -32.80 -10.40 -4.19
CA ALA A 512 -32.37 -10.16 -5.57
C ALA A 512 -31.82 -11.44 -6.22
N ILE A 513 -31.03 -12.22 -5.47
CA ILE A 513 -30.52 -13.53 -5.92
C ILE A 513 -31.67 -14.51 -6.18
N PHE A 514 -32.60 -14.66 -5.23
CA PHE A 514 -33.75 -15.55 -5.36
C PHE A 514 -34.64 -15.17 -6.55
N LYS A 515 -34.87 -13.87 -6.76
CA LYS A 515 -35.63 -13.37 -7.92
C LYS A 515 -34.94 -13.72 -9.24
N ASN A 516 -33.62 -13.57 -9.32
CA ASN A 516 -32.85 -13.89 -10.52
C ASN A 516 -32.85 -15.39 -10.84
N LYS A 517 -32.91 -16.24 -9.80
CA LYS A 517 -32.90 -17.71 -9.90
C LYS A 517 -34.29 -18.35 -9.85
N GLN A 518 -35.36 -17.55 -9.84
CA GLN A 518 -36.76 -17.99 -9.78
C GLN A 518 -37.10 -18.86 -8.56
N ILE A 519 -36.48 -18.56 -7.41
CA ILE A 519 -36.73 -19.24 -6.13
C ILE A 519 -37.88 -18.56 -5.39
N GLY A 520 -38.91 -19.33 -5.03
CA GLY A 520 -40.15 -18.84 -4.39
C GLY A 520 -40.12 -18.73 -2.86
N ILE A 521 -38.98 -18.96 -2.22
CA ILE A 521 -38.84 -18.96 -0.77
C ILE A 521 -38.84 -17.51 -0.24
N PRO A 522 -39.69 -17.14 0.72
CA PRO A 522 -39.70 -15.81 1.33
C PRO A 522 -38.42 -15.52 2.12
N VAL A 523 -38.01 -14.24 2.09
CA VAL A 523 -36.84 -13.74 2.84
C VAL A 523 -37.23 -12.56 3.73
N SER A 524 -37.10 -12.73 5.04
CA SER A 524 -37.46 -11.74 6.05
C SER A 524 -36.29 -11.43 7.00
N LYS A 525 -36.53 -10.56 7.98
CA LYS A 525 -35.59 -10.23 9.04
C LYS A 525 -36.33 -10.09 10.36
N ALA A 526 -35.67 -10.47 11.45
CA ALA A 526 -36.24 -10.39 12.79
C ALA A 526 -35.17 -10.00 13.81
N ALA A 527 -35.57 -9.23 14.82
CA ALA A 527 -34.72 -8.98 15.97
C ALA A 527 -34.55 -10.29 16.76
N ASN A 528 -33.41 -10.48 17.43
CA ASN A 528 -33.15 -11.71 18.19
C ASN A 528 -34.30 -12.06 19.16
N THR A 529 -34.88 -11.06 19.83
CA THR A 529 -36.00 -11.25 20.77
C THR A 529 -37.28 -11.78 20.12
N ASP A 530 -37.45 -11.59 18.82
CA ASP A 530 -38.64 -12.01 18.05
C ASP A 530 -38.44 -13.34 17.31
N LEU A 531 -37.22 -13.91 17.36
CA LEU A 531 -36.89 -15.16 16.66
C LEU A 531 -37.67 -16.38 17.17
N GLY A 532 -38.27 -16.31 18.35
CA GLY A 532 -39.12 -17.38 18.87
C GLY A 532 -40.29 -17.76 17.94
N ARG A 533 -40.74 -16.83 17.07
CA ARG A 533 -41.77 -17.09 16.05
C ARG A 533 -41.26 -17.89 14.84
N PHE A 534 -39.94 -17.97 14.69
CA PHE A 534 -39.23 -18.59 13.58
C PHE A 534 -38.46 -19.84 14.02
N ASN A 535 -38.81 -20.39 15.19
CA ASN A 535 -38.14 -21.53 15.82
C ASN A 535 -38.67 -22.88 15.31
N SER A 536 -38.41 -23.21 14.04
CA SER A 536 -38.86 -24.48 13.44
C SER A 536 -37.82 -25.03 12.46
N LYS A 537 -37.78 -26.35 12.29
CA LYS A 537 -36.77 -27.07 11.48
C LYS A 537 -36.79 -26.72 9.99
N ASN A 538 -37.89 -26.18 9.48
CA ASN A 538 -38.07 -25.71 8.11
C ASN A 538 -37.73 -24.21 7.92
N ILE A 539 -37.20 -23.55 8.96
CA ILE A 539 -36.78 -22.14 8.89
C ILE A 539 -35.26 -22.08 8.90
N LEU A 540 -34.70 -21.27 8.00
CA LEU A 540 -33.27 -20.98 7.95
C LEU A 540 -32.98 -19.59 8.52
N ILE A 541 -32.27 -19.55 9.63
CA ILE A 541 -31.80 -18.31 10.25
C ILE A 541 -30.41 -17.97 9.73
N VAL A 542 -30.26 -16.83 9.08
CA VAL A 542 -28.97 -16.28 8.67
C VAL A 542 -28.48 -15.32 9.75
N THR A 543 -27.30 -15.59 10.30
CA THR A 543 -26.72 -14.79 11.37
C THR A 543 -25.20 -14.69 11.23
N THR A 544 -24.59 -13.68 11.84
CA THR A 544 -23.13 -13.62 11.95
C THR A 544 -22.61 -14.51 13.07
N ILE A 545 -21.31 -14.85 13.01
CA ILE A 545 -20.60 -15.54 14.10
C ILE A 545 -20.81 -14.82 15.43
N ALA A 546 -20.69 -13.49 15.45
CA ALA A 546 -20.86 -12.67 16.64
C ALA A 546 -22.29 -12.69 17.23
N ASN A 547 -23.31 -12.96 16.41
CA ASN A 547 -24.72 -12.96 16.83
C ASN A 547 -25.30 -14.38 16.99
N GLN A 548 -24.53 -15.41 16.63
CA GLN A 548 -24.97 -16.81 16.59
C GLN A 548 -25.55 -17.29 17.92
N ALA A 549 -24.80 -17.12 19.03
CA ALA A 549 -25.20 -17.64 20.33
C ALA A 549 -26.55 -17.05 20.79
N GLN A 550 -26.79 -15.76 20.51
CA GLN A 550 -28.07 -15.12 20.83
C GLN A 550 -29.19 -15.61 19.90
N ALA A 551 -28.95 -15.69 18.59
CA ALA A 551 -29.94 -16.17 17.65
C ALA A 551 -30.39 -17.61 17.96
N GLN A 552 -29.44 -18.49 18.28
CA GLN A 552 -29.69 -19.88 18.67
C GLN A 552 -30.38 -20.01 20.03
N GLN A 553 -30.16 -19.07 20.96
CA GLN A 553 -30.88 -19.04 22.23
C GLN A 553 -32.39 -18.80 22.03
N PHE A 554 -32.77 -17.93 21.09
CA PHE A 554 -34.18 -17.60 20.83
C PHE A 554 -34.87 -18.55 19.83
N ALA A 555 -34.11 -19.21 18.96
CA ALA A 555 -34.62 -20.19 17.99
C ALA A 555 -33.76 -21.47 17.92
N PRO A 556 -33.73 -22.29 19.00
CA PRO A 556 -32.86 -23.46 19.11
C PRO A 556 -33.20 -24.64 18.18
N HIS A 557 -34.38 -24.64 17.57
CA HIS A 557 -34.88 -25.69 16.67
C HIS A 557 -34.87 -25.28 15.19
N ALA A 558 -34.48 -24.04 14.88
CA ALA A 558 -34.31 -23.59 13.51
C ALA A 558 -32.95 -24.01 12.94
N GLN A 559 -32.88 -24.13 11.61
CA GLN A 559 -31.60 -24.30 10.93
C GLN A 559 -30.85 -22.96 10.94
N VAL A 560 -29.52 -22.99 11.03
CA VAL A 560 -28.73 -21.75 11.14
C VAL A 560 -27.62 -21.73 10.09
N LEU A 561 -27.62 -20.70 9.24
CA LEU A 561 -26.53 -20.38 8.34
C LEU A 561 -25.69 -19.26 8.96
N ILE A 562 -24.46 -19.58 9.28
CA ILE A 562 -23.50 -18.65 9.86
C ILE A 562 -22.68 -18.03 8.73
N VAL A 563 -22.62 -16.70 8.68
CA VAL A 563 -21.89 -15.96 7.66
C VAL A 563 -20.96 -14.93 8.29
N ASP A 564 -19.86 -14.61 7.62
CA ASP A 564 -18.91 -13.60 8.10
C ASP A 564 -19.50 -12.18 8.02
N SER A 565 -20.37 -11.95 7.04
CA SER A 565 -21.09 -10.69 6.84
C SER A 565 -22.51 -10.94 6.35
N LEU A 566 -23.49 -10.26 6.94
CA LEU A 566 -24.88 -10.30 6.45
C LEU A 566 -25.04 -9.56 5.12
N VAL A 567 -24.13 -8.67 4.73
CA VAL A 567 -24.34 -7.78 3.56
C VAL A 567 -23.87 -8.43 2.27
N THR A 568 -22.70 -9.08 2.32
CA THR A 568 -22.03 -9.70 1.17
C THR A 568 -21.25 -10.90 1.65
N THR A 569 -21.57 -12.08 1.14
CA THR A 569 -20.91 -13.32 1.51
C THR A 569 -21.03 -14.30 0.33
N PRO A 570 -19.96 -15.01 -0.06
CA PRO A 570 -20.03 -16.03 -1.10
C PRO A 570 -20.96 -17.21 -0.74
N GLU A 571 -21.39 -17.30 0.51
CA GLU A 571 -22.23 -18.35 1.07
C GLU A 571 -23.67 -18.26 0.55
N TYR A 572 -24.15 -17.08 0.13
CA TYR A 572 -25.47 -16.94 -0.49
C TYR A 572 -25.53 -17.62 -1.86
N ASP A 573 -24.49 -17.44 -2.66
CA ASP A 573 -24.41 -18.08 -3.98
C ASP A 573 -24.24 -19.60 -3.83
N LYS A 574 -23.36 -20.04 -2.92
CA LYS A 574 -23.18 -21.48 -2.60
C LYS A 574 -24.46 -22.13 -2.07
N MET A 575 -25.23 -21.43 -1.24
CA MET A 575 -26.51 -21.93 -0.72
C MET A 575 -27.52 -22.12 -1.85
N VAL A 576 -27.64 -21.14 -2.74
CA VAL A 576 -28.55 -21.19 -3.88
C VAL A 576 -28.17 -22.28 -4.89
N GLU A 577 -26.88 -22.51 -5.13
CA GLU A 577 -26.40 -23.62 -5.96
C GLU A 577 -26.78 -24.99 -5.39
N ARG A 578 -26.90 -25.10 -4.06
CA ARG A 578 -27.29 -26.34 -3.38
C ARG A 578 -28.80 -26.57 -3.30
N MET A 579 -29.63 -25.52 -3.41
CA MET A 579 -31.11 -25.61 -3.41
C MET A 579 -31.70 -26.26 -4.69
N HIS A 580 -30.87 -26.65 -5.66
CA HIS A 580 -31.27 -27.22 -6.94
C HIS A 580 -30.88 -28.71 -7.13
N LYS A 581 -30.51 -29.43 -6.06
CA LYS A 581 -30.23 -30.87 -6.07
C LYS A 581 -31.16 -31.60 -5.11
#